data_AF-A0A9P9T1Z5-F1
#
_entry.id   AF-A0A9P9T1Z5-F1
#
_cell.length_a   1.000
_cell.length_b   1.000
_cell.length_c   1.000
_cell.angle_alpha   90.00
_cell.angle_beta   90.00
_cell.angle_gamma   90.00
#
_symmetry.space_group_name_H-M   'P 1'
#
loop_
_entity.id
_entity.type
_entity.pdbx_description
1 polymer ?
#
loop_
_entity_poly.entity_id
_entity_poly.type
_entity_poly.pdbx_seq_one_letter_code
_entity_poly.pdbx_strand_id
1 'polypeptide(L)'
;MVSSKLLSLSALTLLPLSLAAPVSAPDTISAATAAVSWTPVEFEGDTIYINSAALIHGSLNPAEEVTKLLRRVPTSNDCCDGTTNDPHPAPFANSADCWAIHDYAASLNAYFGVWTKTPDTHAIGLLRRGTCVFEAGTRDIFDTYIGSANVRDIMNLAIRRWNSNGVVAAQGVTTCENSVGPWSTVRWTIKRS
;
A
#
# COMPACT_ATOMS: atom_id res chain seq x y z
N MET A 1 23.30 -8.18 80.66
CA MET A 1 23.37 -9.66 80.69
C MET A 1 23.02 -10.17 79.30
N VAL A 2 23.75 -11.22 78.85
CA VAL A 2 23.56 -11.99 77.61
C VAL A 2 23.98 -11.26 76.33
N SER A 3 24.69 -11.82 75.35
CA SER A 3 25.63 -12.94 75.21
C SER A 3 26.06 -12.86 73.74
N SER A 4 27.35 -12.99 73.45
CA SER A 4 27.86 -13.22 72.10
C SER A 4 27.24 -14.46 71.46
N LYS A 5 27.18 -14.50 70.11
CA LYS A 5 27.70 -15.60 69.27
C LYS A 5 27.36 -15.44 67.77
N LEU A 6 28.41 -15.55 66.94
CA LEU A 6 28.51 -16.36 65.69
C LEU A 6 27.67 -15.91 64.46
N LEU A 7 27.98 -16.15 63.18
CA LEU A 7 28.88 -17.04 62.40
C LEU A 7 28.96 -16.41 60.97
N SER A 8 30.13 -16.36 60.33
CA SER A 8 30.56 -17.22 59.20
C SER A 8 30.02 -16.89 57.79
N LEU A 9 31.00 -16.64 56.91
CA LEU A 9 31.13 -16.90 55.46
C LEU A 9 29.88 -16.90 54.57
N SER A 10 29.96 -16.19 53.43
CA SER A 10 29.94 -16.87 52.11
C SER A 10 30.20 -15.94 50.91
N ALA A 11 31.07 -16.45 50.03
CA ALA A 11 31.12 -16.32 48.57
C ALA A 11 31.37 -14.95 47.92
N LEU A 12 32.63 -14.73 47.51
CA LEU A 12 32.93 -13.95 46.30
C LEU A 12 32.31 -14.66 45.10
N THR A 13 31.32 -14.05 44.45
CA THR A 13 30.86 -14.44 43.13
C THR A 13 31.67 -13.68 42.07
N LEU A 14 32.46 -14.42 41.29
CA LEU A 14 33.10 -13.93 40.07
C LEU A 14 32.00 -13.60 39.04
N LEU A 15 31.92 -12.34 38.60
CA LEU A 15 31.11 -11.96 37.44
C LEU A 15 31.69 -12.60 36.17
N PRO A 16 30.90 -13.28 35.33
CA PRO A 16 31.33 -13.58 33.97
C PRO A 16 31.29 -12.29 33.14
N LEU A 17 32.44 -11.87 32.62
CA LEU A 17 32.55 -10.81 31.63
C LEU A 17 31.96 -11.35 30.31
N SER A 18 30.68 -11.10 30.06
CA SER A 18 30.04 -11.43 28.79
C SER A 18 30.68 -10.58 27.69
N LEU A 19 31.45 -11.21 26.81
CA LEU A 19 31.87 -10.61 25.54
C LEU A 19 30.58 -10.37 24.74
N ALA A 20 30.17 -9.11 24.62
CA ALA A 20 29.15 -8.73 23.67
C ALA A 20 29.65 -9.12 22.27
N ALA A 21 28.98 -10.09 21.65
CA ALA A 21 29.14 -10.39 20.24
C ALA A 21 28.88 -9.09 19.44
N PRO A 22 29.58 -8.87 18.31
CA PRO A 22 29.31 -7.70 17.48
C PRO A 22 27.83 -7.70 17.13
N VAL A 23 27.14 -6.64 17.58
CA VAL A 23 25.76 -6.35 17.21
C VAL A 23 25.71 -6.38 15.69
N SER A 24 24.91 -7.30 15.15
CA SER A 24 24.53 -7.34 13.75
C SER A 24 24.23 -5.91 13.31
N ALA A 25 24.87 -5.45 12.23
CA ALA A 25 24.52 -4.18 11.61
C ALA A 25 23.00 -4.08 11.52
N PRO A 26 22.38 -2.94 11.84
CA PRO A 26 20.93 -2.83 11.84
C PRO A 26 20.43 -3.27 10.48
N ASP A 27 19.58 -4.30 10.49
CA ASP A 27 18.77 -4.68 9.35
C ASP A 27 18.21 -3.39 8.76
N THR A 28 18.44 -3.16 7.47
CA THR A 28 17.79 -2.11 6.71
C THR A 28 16.28 -2.35 6.73
N ILE A 29 15.60 -1.88 7.78
CA ILE A 29 14.16 -1.78 7.88
C ILE A 29 13.82 -0.30 7.82
N SER A 30 13.26 0.12 6.69
CA SER A 30 11.83 0.42 6.63
C SER A 30 11.53 0.92 5.22
N ALA A 31 10.88 0.08 4.41
CA ALA A 31 10.04 0.61 3.34
C ALA A 31 9.06 1.56 4.04
N ALA A 32 9.25 2.86 3.82
CA ALA A 32 8.66 3.89 4.63
C ALA A 32 7.17 3.60 4.89
N THR A 33 6.82 3.26 6.13
CA THR A 33 5.52 3.56 6.71
C THR A 33 5.44 5.08 6.91
N ALA A 34 5.64 5.83 5.82
CA ALA A 34 5.30 7.24 5.78
C ALA A 34 3.84 7.33 6.21
N ALA A 35 3.53 8.23 7.13
CA ALA A 35 2.17 8.45 7.58
C ALA A 35 1.28 8.59 6.34
N VAL A 36 0.33 7.65 6.18
CA VAL A 36 -0.59 7.65 5.06
C VAL A 36 -1.43 8.91 5.18
N SER A 37 -1.11 9.92 4.38
CA SER A 37 -1.88 11.15 4.30
C SER A 37 -2.94 10.98 3.21
N TRP A 38 -4.18 10.84 3.65
CA TRP A 38 -5.33 10.82 2.76
C TRP A 38 -5.76 12.24 2.45
N THR A 39 -5.72 12.62 1.18
CA THR A 39 -6.26 13.89 0.70
C THR A 39 -7.71 13.66 0.26
N PRO A 40 -8.71 14.35 0.87
CA PRO A 40 -10.08 14.28 0.42
C PRO A 40 -10.26 15.08 -0.88
N VAL A 41 -11.04 14.52 -1.81
CA VAL A 41 -11.44 15.12 -3.08
C VAL A 41 -12.94 14.94 -3.23
N GLU A 42 -13.65 16.03 -3.51
CA GLU A 42 -15.08 15.99 -3.82
C GLU A 42 -15.28 15.65 -5.28
N PHE A 43 -16.09 14.61 -5.54
CA PHE A 43 -16.42 14.13 -6.87
C PHE A 43 -17.89 13.73 -6.91
N GLU A 44 -18.71 14.42 -7.71
CA GLU A 44 -20.14 14.10 -7.92
C GLU A 44 -20.99 13.93 -6.64
N GLY A 45 -20.60 14.59 -5.54
CA GLY A 45 -21.28 14.50 -4.24
C GLY A 45 -20.71 13.43 -3.30
N ASP A 46 -19.65 12.74 -3.72
CA ASP A 46 -18.85 11.82 -2.93
C ASP A 46 -17.51 12.43 -2.50
N THR A 47 -17.09 12.15 -1.26
CA THR A 47 -15.71 12.42 -0.82
C THR A 47 -14.83 11.19 -1.07
N ILE A 48 -13.97 11.28 -2.09
CA ILE A 48 -12.94 10.27 -2.37
C ILE A 48 -11.66 10.65 -1.64
N TYR A 49 -11.13 9.74 -0.85
CA TYR A 49 -9.83 9.89 -0.22
C TYR A 49 -8.77 9.28 -1.11
N ILE A 50 -7.78 10.08 -1.47
CA ILE A 50 -6.64 9.63 -2.26
C ILE A 50 -5.43 9.60 -1.38
N ASN A 51 -4.64 8.55 -1.51
CA ASN A 51 -3.37 8.51 -0.83
C ASN A 51 -2.37 9.46 -1.51
N SER A 52 -2.00 10.53 -0.82
CA SER A 52 -1.19 11.60 -1.41
C SER A 52 0.16 11.10 -1.88
N ALA A 53 0.72 10.09 -1.23
CA ALA A 53 1.99 9.51 -1.60
C ALA A 53 1.89 8.54 -2.81
N ALA A 54 0.68 8.15 -3.23
CA ALA A 54 0.45 7.43 -4.48
C ALA A 54 0.27 8.35 -5.69
N LEU A 55 -0.07 9.63 -5.49
CA LEU A 55 -0.34 10.54 -6.59
C LEU A 55 0.97 10.99 -7.27
N ILE A 56 1.24 10.43 -8.43
CA ILE A 56 2.36 10.88 -9.25
C ILE A 56 1.95 12.13 -10.04
N HIS A 57 0.69 12.20 -10.50
CA HIS A 57 0.13 13.34 -11.23
C HIS A 57 -1.19 13.81 -10.61
N GLY A 58 -1.17 15.00 -10.00
CA GLY A 58 -2.25 15.72 -9.31
C GLY A 58 -1.76 17.11 -8.87
N SER A 59 -2.65 18.07 -8.57
CA SER A 59 -2.34 19.53 -8.46
C SER A 59 -1.10 19.87 -7.61
N LEU A 60 -0.25 20.74 -8.16
CA LEU A 60 1.20 20.84 -7.98
C LEU A 60 1.73 21.50 -6.70
N ASN A 61 2.81 20.93 -6.16
CA ASN A 61 3.92 21.68 -5.57
C ASN A 61 5.08 21.74 -6.60
N PRO A 62 5.59 22.92 -6.99
CA PRO A 62 6.67 23.07 -7.98
C PRO A 62 7.98 22.37 -7.64
N ALA A 63 8.28 22.13 -6.35
CA ALA A 63 9.48 21.42 -5.92
C ALA A 63 9.39 19.89 -6.15
N GLU A 64 8.17 19.35 -6.24
CA GLU A 64 7.91 17.93 -6.50
C GLU A 64 7.92 17.63 -8.01
N GLU A 65 7.61 18.64 -8.83
CA GLU A 65 7.56 18.58 -10.30
C GLU A 65 8.92 18.20 -10.93
N VAL A 66 10.02 18.76 -10.41
CA VAL A 66 11.37 18.50 -10.95
C VAL A 66 11.81 17.05 -10.75
N THR A 67 11.50 16.44 -9.60
CA THR A 67 11.81 15.03 -9.35
C THR A 67 10.89 14.09 -10.14
N LYS A 68 9.61 14.47 -10.33
CA LYS A 68 8.63 13.73 -11.14
C LYS A 68 9.02 13.68 -12.63
N LEU A 69 9.62 14.74 -13.17
CA LEU A 69 10.11 14.80 -14.55
C LEU A 69 11.32 13.88 -14.82
N LEU A 70 12.04 13.44 -13.79
CA LEU A 70 13.16 12.50 -13.92
C LEU A 70 12.70 11.03 -13.94
N ARG A 71 11.44 10.75 -13.58
CA ARG A 71 10.87 9.41 -13.53
C ARG A 71 10.21 9.10 -14.88
N ARG A 72 10.46 7.92 -15.46
CA ARG A 72 9.71 7.46 -16.65
C ARG A 72 8.26 7.26 -16.24
N VAL A 73 7.35 8.05 -16.78
CA VAL A 73 5.89 7.90 -16.64
C VAL A 73 5.36 7.16 -17.88
N PRO A 74 4.42 6.20 -17.73
CA PRO A 74 3.82 5.54 -18.89
C PRO A 74 3.14 6.55 -19.83
N THR A 75 3.04 6.22 -21.12
CA THR A 75 2.46 7.14 -22.13
C THR A 75 0.93 7.05 -22.25
N SER A 76 0.33 6.05 -21.62
CA SER A 76 -1.12 5.78 -21.56
C SER A 76 -1.52 5.48 -20.12
N ASN A 77 -2.66 5.98 -19.63
CA ASN A 77 -3.20 5.64 -18.30
C ASN A 77 -3.89 4.25 -18.28
N ASP A 78 -3.80 3.52 -19.39
CA ASP A 78 -4.00 2.10 -19.51
C ASP A 78 -2.62 1.46 -19.70
N CYS A 79 -1.87 1.32 -18.61
CA CYS A 79 -0.47 0.87 -18.60
C CYS A 79 -0.29 -0.51 -17.97
N CYS A 80 -1.40 -1.22 -17.75
CA CYS A 80 -1.42 -2.56 -17.19
C CYS A 80 -2.27 -3.50 -18.05
N ASP A 81 -1.94 -4.79 -18.01
CA ASP A 81 -2.65 -5.82 -18.75
C ASP A 81 -2.72 -7.13 -17.94
N GLY A 82 -3.46 -8.12 -18.45
CA GLY A 82 -3.50 -9.47 -17.92
C GLY A 82 -4.12 -9.56 -16.52
N THR A 83 -5.09 -8.69 -16.19
CA THR A 83 -5.67 -8.69 -14.85
C THR A 83 -6.43 -10.00 -14.57
N THR A 84 -6.06 -10.69 -13.49
CA THR A 84 -6.88 -11.75 -12.88
C THR A 84 -7.97 -11.11 -12.04
N ASN A 85 -9.04 -11.85 -11.72
CA ASN A 85 -10.14 -11.36 -10.88
C ASN A 85 -10.72 -12.51 -10.06
N ASP A 86 -10.17 -12.65 -8.86
CA ASP A 86 -10.44 -13.74 -7.93
C ASP A 86 -11.30 -13.23 -6.76
N PRO A 87 -12.11 -14.08 -6.12
CA PRO A 87 -12.86 -13.67 -4.95
C PRO A 87 -11.89 -13.40 -3.79
N HIS A 88 -12.14 -12.34 -3.03
CA HIS A 88 -11.43 -12.08 -1.78
C HIS A 88 -12.37 -12.43 -0.60
N PRO A 89 -11.87 -13.12 0.45
CA PRO A 89 -12.69 -13.41 1.63
C PRO A 89 -13.12 -12.12 2.35
N ALA A 90 -14.01 -12.23 3.34
CA ALA A 90 -14.38 -11.09 4.17
C ALA A 90 -13.14 -10.33 4.72
N PRO A 91 -13.22 -9.00 4.93
CA PRO A 91 -14.44 -8.19 4.97
C PRO A 91 -14.85 -7.55 3.62
N PHE A 92 -16.15 -7.54 3.36
CA PHE A 92 -16.75 -6.98 2.14
C PHE A 92 -17.07 -5.48 2.27
N ALA A 93 -16.75 -4.72 1.22
CA ALA A 93 -17.09 -3.30 1.08
C ALA A 93 -18.49 -3.14 0.48
N ASN A 94 -19.14 -2.01 0.73
CA ASN A 94 -20.36 -1.63 0.03
C ASN A 94 -20.05 -1.39 -1.46
N SER A 95 -20.84 -1.99 -2.34
CA SER A 95 -20.60 -1.94 -3.79
C SER A 95 -20.80 -0.54 -4.38
N ALA A 96 -21.68 0.30 -3.80
CA ALA A 96 -21.86 1.67 -4.25
C ALA A 96 -20.64 2.54 -3.91
N ASP A 97 -20.05 2.35 -2.72
CA ASP A 97 -18.79 3.00 -2.35
C ASP A 97 -17.66 2.65 -3.34
N CYS A 98 -17.58 1.39 -3.78
CA CYS A 98 -16.61 0.97 -4.79
C CYS A 98 -16.92 1.51 -6.18
N TRP A 99 -18.21 1.68 -6.52
CA TRP A 99 -18.61 2.27 -7.80
C TRP A 99 -18.25 3.76 -7.89
N ALA A 100 -18.29 4.50 -6.78
CA ALA A 100 -17.79 5.87 -6.74
C ALA A 100 -16.27 5.95 -7.01
N ILE A 101 -15.47 4.97 -6.53
CA ILE A 101 -14.04 4.89 -6.88
C ILE A 101 -13.87 4.57 -8.37
N HIS A 102 -14.70 3.69 -8.94
CA HIS A 102 -14.73 3.41 -10.38
C HIS A 102 -14.96 4.68 -11.21
N ASP A 103 -16.02 5.43 -10.89
CA ASP A 103 -16.40 6.63 -11.65
C ASP A 103 -15.36 7.73 -11.50
N TYR A 104 -14.83 7.91 -10.28
CA TYR A 104 -13.71 8.82 -10.04
C TYR A 104 -12.50 8.46 -10.89
N ALA A 105 -12.05 7.18 -10.87
CA ALA A 105 -10.93 6.73 -11.68
C ALA A 105 -11.18 6.89 -13.18
N ALA A 106 -12.41 6.68 -13.65
CA ALA A 106 -12.81 6.89 -15.04
C ALA A 106 -12.73 8.37 -15.47
N SER A 107 -12.97 9.30 -14.55
CA SER A 107 -12.86 10.74 -14.79
C SER A 107 -11.41 11.23 -14.88
N LEU A 108 -10.46 10.45 -14.37
CA LEU A 108 -9.05 10.80 -14.35
C LEU A 108 -8.33 10.36 -15.63
N ASN A 109 -7.38 11.19 -16.06
CA ASN A 109 -6.29 10.80 -16.96
C ASN A 109 -4.96 10.83 -16.20
N ALA A 110 -4.82 9.95 -15.21
CA ALA A 110 -3.74 10.02 -14.22
C ALA A 110 -3.16 8.63 -13.91
N TYR A 111 -2.08 8.66 -13.12
CA TYR A 111 -1.33 7.48 -12.68
C TYR A 111 -1.18 7.48 -11.17
N PHE A 112 -1.28 6.29 -10.60
CA PHE A 112 -0.96 6.03 -9.21
C PHE A 112 0.36 5.27 -9.13
N GLY A 113 1.25 5.74 -8.27
CA GLY A 113 2.46 5.03 -7.92
C GLY A 113 2.14 3.86 -7.02
N VAL A 114 2.62 2.70 -7.43
CA VAL A 114 2.68 1.50 -6.60
C VAL A 114 4.08 1.45 -5.99
N TRP A 115 4.17 1.59 -4.67
CA TRP A 115 5.47 1.64 -3.99
C TRP A 115 6.27 0.36 -4.20
N THR A 116 7.59 0.53 -4.32
CA THR A 116 8.51 -0.58 -4.52
C THR A 116 8.62 -1.42 -3.25
N LYS A 117 8.82 -2.73 -3.42
CA LYS A 117 8.99 -3.72 -2.32
C LYS A 117 7.86 -3.73 -1.28
N THR A 118 6.65 -3.39 -1.67
CA THR A 118 5.47 -3.54 -0.82
C THR A 118 4.94 -4.97 -0.81
N PRO A 119 4.67 -5.59 0.34
CA PRO A 119 3.80 -6.76 0.42
C PRO A 119 2.45 -6.57 -0.31
N ASP A 120 1.92 -7.69 -0.78
CA ASP A 120 0.71 -7.84 -1.59
C ASP A 120 -0.55 -7.18 -0.98
N THR A 121 -0.54 -7.00 0.34
CA THR A 121 -1.54 -6.26 1.12
C THR A 121 -0.81 -5.16 1.90
N HIS A 122 -0.63 -4.01 1.27
CA HIS A 122 -0.05 -2.86 1.95
C HIS A 122 -1.17 -2.05 2.60
N ALA A 123 -0.95 -1.63 3.85
CA ALA A 123 -1.81 -0.70 4.62
C ALA A 123 -1.93 0.71 3.99
N ILE A 124 -1.58 0.83 2.71
CA ILE A 124 -1.44 2.04 1.93
C ILE A 124 -2.32 1.84 0.69
N GLY A 125 -3.64 1.86 0.89
CA GLY A 125 -4.60 1.88 -0.22
C GLY A 125 -4.35 3.09 -1.11
N LEU A 126 -4.68 2.98 -2.39
CA LEU A 126 -4.55 4.09 -3.34
C LEU A 126 -5.75 5.02 -3.26
N LEU A 127 -6.95 4.44 -3.18
CA LEU A 127 -8.22 5.13 -3.19
C LEU A 127 -9.14 4.55 -2.13
N ARG A 128 -9.90 5.42 -1.47
CA ARG A 128 -10.91 5.03 -0.48
C ARG A 128 -12.14 5.90 -0.61
N ARG A 129 -13.31 5.28 -0.50
CA ARG A 129 -14.60 5.96 -0.37
C ARG A 129 -15.45 5.14 0.58
N GLY A 130 -16.02 5.76 1.61
CA GLY A 130 -16.84 5.06 2.62
C GLY A 130 -16.15 3.80 3.15
N THR A 131 -16.78 2.65 2.89
CA THR A 131 -16.28 1.32 3.25
C THR A 131 -15.35 0.70 2.22
N CYS A 132 -15.28 1.20 0.98
CA CYS A 132 -14.45 0.61 -0.06
C CYS A 132 -13.02 1.15 -0.05
N VAL A 133 -12.05 0.25 -0.16
CA VAL A 133 -10.63 0.57 -0.36
C VAL A 133 -10.11 -0.20 -1.56
N PHE A 134 -9.42 0.51 -2.45
CA PHE A 134 -8.56 -0.08 -3.46
C PHE A 134 -7.12 -0.09 -2.97
N GLU A 135 -6.53 -1.28 -2.84
CA GLU A 135 -5.10 -1.42 -2.54
C GLU A 135 -4.37 -2.00 -3.74
N ALA A 136 -3.14 -1.55 -3.95
CA ALA A 136 -2.23 -2.15 -4.90
C ALA A 136 -0.81 -2.17 -4.33
N GLY A 137 -0.09 -3.24 -4.59
CA GLY A 137 1.30 -3.42 -4.15
C GLY A 137 2.11 -4.20 -5.18
N THR A 138 3.42 -3.99 -5.16
CA THR A 138 4.38 -4.78 -5.94
C THR A 138 5.57 -5.21 -5.08
N ARG A 139 6.13 -6.38 -5.39
CA ARG A 139 7.40 -6.83 -4.84
C ARG A 139 8.61 -6.36 -5.66
N ASP A 140 8.36 -5.63 -6.75
CA ASP A 140 9.41 -5.09 -7.59
C ASP A 140 10.19 -3.99 -6.85
N ILE A 141 11.47 -3.88 -7.17
CA ILE A 141 12.35 -2.82 -6.69
C ILE A 141 12.24 -1.55 -7.54
N PHE A 142 11.61 -1.65 -8.71
CA PHE A 142 11.36 -0.55 -9.61
C PHE A 142 10.03 0.12 -9.34
N ASP A 143 10.06 1.43 -9.52
CA ASP A 143 8.92 2.30 -9.51
C ASP A 143 7.85 1.81 -10.48
N THR A 144 6.72 1.36 -9.92
CA THR A 144 5.63 0.73 -10.66
C THR A 144 4.41 1.63 -10.70
N TYR A 145 3.64 1.54 -11.78
CA TYR A 145 2.50 2.42 -12.03
C TYR A 145 1.23 1.62 -12.23
N ILE A 146 0.11 2.11 -11.71
CA ILE A 146 -1.21 1.68 -12.15
C ILE A 146 -1.97 2.90 -12.64
N GLY A 147 -2.42 2.85 -13.89
CA GLY A 147 -3.13 3.96 -14.50
C GLY A 147 -4.60 4.00 -14.08
N SER A 148 -5.21 5.18 -14.14
CA SER A 148 -6.60 5.37 -13.72
C SER A 148 -7.60 4.57 -14.55
N ALA A 149 -7.32 4.32 -15.85
CA ALA A 149 -8.13 3.43 -16.67
C ALA A 149 -8.07 1.99 -16.17
N ASN A 150 -6.89 1.51 -15.73
CA ASN A 150 -6.75 0.18 -15.15
C ASN A 150 -7.52 0.05 -13.83
N VAL A 151 -7.48 1.08 -12.97
CA VAL A 151 -8.26 1.08 -11.73
C VAL A 151 -9.76 1.02 -12.02
N ARG A 152 -10.26 1.82 -12.97
CA ARG A 152 -11.64 1.75 -13.46
C ARG A 152 -11.98 0.33 -13.91
N ASP A 153 -11.16 -0.26 -14.77
CA ASP A 153 -11.47 -1.57 -15.36
C ASP A 153 -11.45 -2.70 -14.32
N ILE A 154 -10.50 -2.66 -13.38
CA ILE A 154 -10.44 -3.58 -12.24
C ILE A 154 -11.69 -3.44 -11.35
N MET A 155 -12.08 -2.22 -11.01
CA MET A 155 -13.29 -1.96 -10.21
C MET A 155 -14.54 -2.48 -10.91
N ASN A 156 -14.71 -2.16 -12.19
CA ASN A 156 -15.84 -2.61 -13.00
C ASN A 156 -15.90 -4.15 -13.06
N LEU A 157 -14.76 -4.78 -13.31
CA LEU A 157 -14.64 -6.24 -13.40
C LEU A 157 -14.99 -6.92 -12.06
N ALA A 158 -14.46 -6.42 -10.95
CA ALA A 158 -14.73 -6.94 -9.63
C ALA A 158 -16.18 -6.76 -9.21
N ILE A 159 -16.75 -5.55 -9.37
CA ILE A 159 -18.12 -5.26 -8.96
C ILE A 159 -19.11 -6.06 -9.81
N ARG A 160 -18.93 -6.13 -11.14
CA ARG A 160 -19.84 -6.91 -11.99
C ARG A 160 -19.77 -8.41 -11.71
N ARG A 161 -18.63 -8.93 -11.28
CA ARG A 161 -18.44 -10.37 -11.05
C ARG A 161 -18.83 -10.81 -9.64
N TRP A 162 -18.48 -10.03 -8.63
CA TRP A 162 -18.50 -10.45 -7.24
C TRP A 162 -19.47 -9.65 -6.35
N ASN A 163 -20.17 -8.64 -6.88
CA ASN A 163 -21.21 -7.97 -6.13
C ASN A 163 -22.35 -8.94 -5.81
N SER A 164 -22.62 -9.11 -4.53
CA SER A 164 -23.74 -9.89 -4.02
C SER A 164 -24.35 -9.14 -2.85
N ASN A 165 -25.68 -8.93 -2.87
CA ASN A 165 -26.42 -8.21 -1.83
C ASN A 165 -25.84 -6.82 -1.51
N GLY A 166 -25.32 -6.11 -2.51
CA GLY A 166 -24.81 -4.75 -2.36
C GLY A 166 -23.42 -4.67 -1.71
N VAL A 167 -22.71 -5.79 -1.59
CA VAL A 167 -21.32 -5.82 -1.12
C VAL A 167 -20.39 -6.55 -2.09
N VAL A 168 -19.11 -6.20 -2.07
CA VAL A 168 -18.07 -6.76 -2.93
C VAL A 168 -16.75 -6.89 -2.17
N ALA A 169 -16.01 -7.96 -2.47
CA ALA A 169 -14.59 -8.08 -2.18
C ALA A 169 -13.94 -8.90 -3.30
N ALA A 170 -12.81 -8.43 -3.80
CA ALA A 170 -12.11 -9.07 -4.91
C ALA A 170 -10.61 -8.83 -4.78
N GLN A 171 -9.83 -9.69 -5.41
CA GLN A 171 -8.39 -9.55 -5.50
C GLN A 171 -7.89 -10.05 -6.84
N GLY A 172 -6.66 -9.69 -7.17
CA GLY A 172 -6.05 -10.21 -8.38
C GLY A 172 -4.61 -9.78 -8.55
N VAL A 173 -4.12 -10.09 -9.72
CA VAL A 173 -2.80 -9.75 -10.21
C VAL A 173 -2.96 -9.07 -11.56
N THR A 174 -2.21 -8.02 -11.82
CA THR A 174 -2.06 -7.42 -13.14
C THR A 174 -0.58 -7.13 -13.39
N THR A 175 -0.15 -7.16 -14.65
CA THR A 175 1.20 -6.74 -15.02
C THR A 175 1.16 -5.30 -15.48
N CYS A 176 2.03 -4.45 -14.95
CA CYS A 176 2.05 -3.01 -15.25
C CYS A 176 3.43 -2.52 -15.68
N GLU A 177 3.46 -1.42 -16.42
CA GLU A 177 4.71 -0.69 -16.71
C GLU A 177 5.43 -0.23 -15.43
N ASN A 178 6.76 -0.18 -15.51
CA ASN A 178 7.63 0.41 -14.48
C ASN A 178 8.62 1.42 -15.07
N SER A 179 9.48 1.98 -14.20
CA SER A 179 10.41 3.04 -14.58
C SER A 179 11.56 2.63 -15.50
N VAL A 180 11.85 1.34 -15.66
CA VAL A 180 13.05 0.87 -16.40
C VAL A 180 12.77 -0.10 -17.55
N GLY A 181 11.51 -0.51 -17.78
CA GLY A 181 11.10 -1.22 -19.00
C GLY A 181 10.69 -2.70 -18.88
N PRO A 182 11.05 -3.51 -17.86
CA PRO A 182 10.30 -4.74 -17.61
C PRO A 182 8.92 -4.41 -17.03
N TRP A 183 7.96 -5.31 -17.19
CA TRP A 183 6.65 -5.16 -16.56
C TRP A 183 6.73 -5.69 -15.13
N SER A 184 6.18 -4.95 -14.17
CA SER A 184 6.11 -5.35 -12.77
C SER A 184 4.79 -6.04 -12.48
N THR A 185 4.83 -7.08 -11.66
CA THR A 185 3.61 -7.70 -11.13
C THR A 185 3.02 -6.84 -10.04
N VAL A 186 1.81 -6.34 -10.25
CA VAL A 186 1.01 -5.61 -9.28
C VAL A 186 -0.08 -6.53 -8.76
N ARG A 187 -0.17 -6.65 -7.44
CA ARG A 187 -1.27 -7.31 -6.75
C ARG A 187 -2.22 -6.26 -6.23
N TRP A 188 -3.51 -6.51 -6.41
CA TRP A 188 -4.55 -5.56 -6.02
C TRP A 188 -5.62 -6.23 -5.19
N THR A 189 -6.26 -5.45 -4.32
CA THR A 189 -7.45 -5.87 -3.57
C THR A 189 -8.51 -4.77 -3.54
N ILE A 190 -9.76 -5.20 -3.55
CA ILE A 190 -10.94 -4.39 -3.23
C ILE A 190 -11.55 -5.02 -2.00
N LYS A 191 -11.56 -4.29 -0.90
CA LYS A 191 -12.03 -4.80 0.39
C LYS A 191 -12.58 -3.68 1.26
N ARG A 192 -13.16 -4.07 2.40
CA ARG A 192 -13.59 -3.12 3.42
C ARG A 192 -12.38 -2.44 4.08
N SER A 193 -12.45 -1.12 4.29
CA SER A 193 -11.49 -0.36 5.13
C SER A 193 -11.44 -0.85 6.56
#